data_AF-A0A6P3XC80-F1
#
_entry.id   AF-A0A6P3XC80-F1
#
_cell.length_a   1.000
_cell.length_b   1.000
_cell.length_c   1.000
_cell.angle_alpha   90.00
_cell.angle_beta   90.00
_cell.angle_gamma   90.00
#
_symmetry.space_group_name_H-M   'P 1'
#
loop_
_entity.id
_entity.type
_entity.pdbx_description
1 polymer ?
#
loop_
_entity_poly.entity_id
_entity_poly.type
_entity_poly.pdbx_seq_one_letter_code
_entity_poly.pdbx_strand_id
1 'polypeptide(L)'
;MAIPKTWAKIQPVENPLNLSDITIEQLDVKMRKMELNKYLSEDNRSAIQAVKHKDEDVDVDADNDEVIANILQHQFNEEHDMMLKRMEEKVNRDSKVGISYTNYRTSSYDIKDKDNIDHSDSSNRDFDRFVSIEKEQASIPRCGYKKVEGGSQIVTKHDMLRSSRLNACRVLQFPPGISTGDTGGFDVKLDNKVFNILRAHSHAQRKKGKPSPKPKTHPK
;
A
#
# COMPACT_ATOMS: atom_id res chain seq x y z
N MET A 1 -66.77 -28.12 4.77
CA MET A 1 -65.30 -28.06 4.62
C MET A 1 -64.95 -26.69 4.06
N ALA A 2 -64.15 -25.90 4.77
CA ALA A 2 -63.84 -24.52 4.40
C ALA A 2 -62.71 -24.48 3.35
N ILE A 3 -62.93 -23.74 2.26
CA ILE A 3 -61.99 -23.57 1.17
C ILE A 3 -60.89 -22.59 1.61
N PRO A 4 -59.59 -22.91 1.42
CA PRO A 4 -58.50 -22.05 1.83
C PRO A 4 -58.50 -20.76 0.99
N LYS A 5 -58.34 -19.63 1.67
CA LYS A 5 -58.31 -18.29 1.09
C LYS A 5 -57.02 -18.10 0.30
N THR A 6 -57.05 -18.44 -0.98
CA THR A 6 -55.93 -18.26 -1.90
C THR A 6 -55.90 -16.80 -2.37
N TRP A 7 -54.91 -16.07 -1.86
CA TRP A 7 -54.30 -14.84 -2.38
C TRP A 7 -54.79 -13.53 -1.76
N ALA A 8 -53.82 -12.72 -1.33
CA ALA A 8 -54.03 -11.39 -0.79
C ALA A 8 -54.51 -10.45 -1.92
N LYS A 9 -55.46 -9.55 -1.59
CA LYS A 9 -55.93 -8.51 -2.50
C LYS A 9 -54.76 -7.53 -2.72
N ILE A 10 -54.21 -7.52 -3.92
CA ILE A 10 -53.10 -6.63 -4.30
C ILE A 10 -53.65 -5.20 -4.30
N GLN A 11 -53.02 -4.30 -3.55
CA GLN A 11 -53.40 -2.89 -3.54
C GLN A 11 -53.03 -2.25 -4.88
N PRO A 12 -53.89 -1.39 -5.46
CA PRO A 12 -53.55 -0.67 -6.68
C PRO A 12 -52.36 0.25 -6.40
N VAL A 13 -51.30 0.13 -7.20
CA VAL A 13 -50.11 0.99 -7.12
C VAL A 13 -50.54 2.41 -7.52
N GLU A 14 -50.37 3.38 -6.61
CA GLU A 14 -50.91 4.74 -6.76
C GLU A 14 -50.28 5.53 -7.93
N ASN A 15 -49.14 5.09 -8.45
CA ASN A 15 -48.51 5.61 -9.66
C ASN A 15 -47.90 4.46 -10.48
N PRO A 16 -48.65 3.83 -11.41
CA PRO A 16 -48.04 2.91 -12.36
C PRO A 16 -47.05 3.69 -13.24
N LEU A 17 -45.80 3.24 -13.29
CA LEU A 17 -44.80 3.79 -14.21
C LEU A 17 -45.35 3.67 -15.64
N ASN A 18 -45.54 4.81 -16.31
CA ASN A 18 -46.05 4.81 -17.66
C ASN A 18 -44.98 4.26 -18.61
N LEU A 19 -45.40 3.40 -19.55
CA LEU A 19 -44.50 2.81 -20.55
C LEU A 19 -43.73 3.88 -21.35
N SER A 20 -44.36 5.03 -21.57
CA SER A 20 -43.73 6.21 -22.19
C SER A 20 -42.48 6.66 -21.45
N ASP A 21 -42.52 6.71 -20.11
CA ASP A 21 -41.42 7.20 -19.28
C ASP A 21 -40.24 6.21 -19.31
N ILE A 22 -40.54 4.90 -19.30
CA ILE A 22 -39.55 3.83 -19.45
C ILE A 22 -38.86 3.92 -20.82
N THR A 23 -39.62 4.24 -21.88
CA THR A 23 -39.04 4.37 -23.22
C THR A 23 -38.19 5.63 -23.39
N ILE A 24 -38.49 6.71 -22.67
CA ILE A 24 -37.69 7.93 -22.66
C ILE A 24 -36.35 7.66 -21.98
N GLU A 25 -36.36 7.03 -20.80
CA GLU A 25 -35.13 6.66 -20.09
C GLU A 25 -34.24 5.74 -20.94
N GLN A 26 -34.83 4.75 -21.62
CA GLN A 26 -34.09 3.87 -22.53
C GLN A 26 -33.52 4.60 -23.74
N LEU A 27 -34.23 5.59 -24.28
CA LEU A 27 -33.76 6.43 -25.39
C LEU A 27 -32.58 7.31 -24.95
N ASP A 28 -32.68 7.92 -23.77
CA ASP A 28 -31.62 8.72 -23.14
C ASP A 28 -30.34 7.90 -22.94
N VAL A 29 -30.48 6.68 -22.38
CA VAL A 29 -29.35 5.75 -22.21
C VAL A 29 -28.73 5.38 -23.57
N LYS A 30 -29.56 5.17 -24.59
CA LYS A 30 -29.09 4.83 -25.94
C LYS A 30 -28.36 6.00 -26.60
N MET A 31 -28.85 7.23 -26.47
CA MET A 31 -28.19 8.43 -27.01
C MET A 31 -26.85 8.67 -26.32
N ARG A 32 -26.78 8.61 -24.97
CA ARG A 32 -25.51 8.72 -24.24
C ARG A 32 -24.49 7.67 -24.65
N LYS A 33 -24.93 6.41 -24.86
CA LYS A 33 -24.07 5.33 -25.37
C LYS A 33 -23.57 5.59 -26.79
N MET A 34 -24.42 6.14 -27.66
CA MET A 34 -24.03 6.50 -29.03
C MET A 34 -23.03 7.66 -29.04
N GLU A 35 -23.25 8.69 -28.23
CA GLU A 35 -22.32 9.82 -28.06
C GLU A 35 -20.98 9.34 -27.52
N LEU A 36 -20.97 8.52 -26.46
CA LEU A 36 -19.75 7.93 -25.91
C LEU A 36 -18.98 7.11 -26.95
N ASN A 37 -19.69 6.29 -27.75
CA ASN A 37 -19.06 5.52 -28.82
C ASN A 37 -18.46 6.42 -29.90
N LYS A 38 -19.10 7.55 -30.22
CA LYS A 38 -18.56 8.54 -31.17
C LYS A 38 -17.25 9.14 -30.66
N TYR A 39 -17.22 9.56 -29.39
CA TYR A 39 -16.00 10.08 -28.74
C TYR A 39 -14.88 9.02 -28.63
N LEU A 40 -15.24 7.74 -28.45
CA LEU A 40 -14.28 6.63 -28.41
C LEU A 40 -13.71 6.26 -29.80
N SER A 41 -14.47 6.50 -30.88
CA SER A 41 -14.01 6.22 -32.25
C SER A 41 -13.09 7.28 -32.85
N GLU A 42 -13.06 8.49 -32.29
CA GLU A 42 -12.45 9.65 -32.98
C GLU A 42 -11.01 10.01 -32.59
N ASP A 43 -10.34 9.42 -31.57
CA ASP A 43 -8.85 9.42 -31.45
C ASP A 43 -8.30 8.86 -30.12
N ASN A 44 -9.11 8.63 -29.09
CA ASN A 44 -8.60 8.42 -27.72
C ASN A 44 -8.28 6.97 -27.31
N ARG A 45 -8.59 5.96 -28.15
CA ARG A 45 -8.41 4.56 -27.75
C ARG A 45 -6.93 4.11 -27.77
N SER A 46 -6.13 4.68 -28.67
CA SER A 46 -4.69 4.41 -28.75
C SER A 46 -3.89 5.14 -27.67
N ALA A 47 -4.29 6.35 -27.27
CA ALA A 47 -3.64 7.10 -26.20
C ALA A 47 -3.81 6.43 -24.82
N ILE A 48 -5.02 5.94 -24.51
CA ILE A 48 -5.32 5.27 -23.23
C ILE A 48 -4.64 3.89 -23.13
N GLN A 49 -4.48 3.16 -24.24
CA GLN A 49 -3.70 1.92 -24.25
C GLN A 49 -2.18 2.16 -24.17
N ALA A 50 -1.67 3.25 -24.75
CA ALA A 50 -0.25 3.57 -24.73
C ALA A 50 0.25 4.04 -23.35
N VAL A 51 -0.60 4.67 -22.53
CA VAL A 51 -0.25 5.09 -21.17
C VAL A 51 -0.15 3.88 -20.21
N LYS A 52 -0.89 2.80 -20.47
CA LYS A 52 -0.91 1.60 -19.59
C LYS A 52 0.34 0.71 -19.73
N HIS A 53 1.19 0.95 -20.72
CA HIS A 53 2.45 0.22 -20.94
C HIS A 53 3.70 1.01 -20.54
N LYS A 54 3.55 2.20 -19.97
CA LYS A 54 4.65 3.07 -19.56
C LYS A 54 4.76 3.12 -18.02
N ASP A 55 5.02 1.96 -17.42
CA ASP A 55 5.48 1.84 -16.03
C ASP A 55 7.03 1.93 -15.94
N GLU A 56 7.66 2.68 -16.84
CA GLU A 56 9.09 3.01 -16.76
C GLU A 56 9.23 4.53 -16.84
N ASP A 57 9.58 5.16 -15.71
CA ASP A 57 10.16 6.50 -15.55
C ASP A 57 9.94 7.45 -16.74
N VAL A 58 8.68 7.74 -17.06
CA VAL A 58 8.37 8.79 -18.02
C VAL A 58 8.47 10.07 -17.23
N ASP A 59 9.48 10.87 -17.55
CA ASP A 59 9.46 12.31 -17.31
C ASP A 59 8.22 12.82 -18.06
N VAL A 60 7.07 12.80 -17.38
CA VAL A 60 5.80 13.23 -17.96
C VAL A 60 5.98 14.73 -18.15
N ASP A 61 6.22 15.15 -19.40
CA ASP A 61 6.23 16.54 -19.79
C ASP A 61 4.96 17.20 -19.24
N ALA A 62 5.09 17.89 -18.10
CA ALA A 62 4.00 18.54 -17.39
C ALA A 62 3.54 19.82 -18.09
N ASP A 63 4.01 20.04 -19.31
CA ASP A 63 3.70 21.19 -20.16
C ASP A 63 2.33 21.04 -20.86
N ASN A 64 1.66 19.89 -20.74
CA ASN A 64 0.32 19.67 -21.28
C ASN A 64 -0.71 19.34 -20.19
N ASP A 65 -1.55 20.33 -19.87
CA ASP A 65 -2.65 20.23 -18.89
C ASP A 65 -3.62 19.08 -19.20
N GLU A 66 -3.80 18.73 -20.48
CA GLU A 66 -4.65 17.61 -20.89
C GLU A 66 -4.12 16.26 -20.37
N VAL A 67 -2.80 16.08 -20.39
CA VAL A 67 -2.16 14.85 -19.90
C VAL A 67 -2.32 14.74 -18.39
N ILE A 68 -2.13 15.85 -17.67
CA ILE A 68 -2.30 15.92 -16.22
C ILE A 68 -3.75 15.61 -15.83
N ALA A 69 -4.73 16.23 -16.50
CA ALA A 69 -6.14 15.99 -16.24
C ALA A 69 -6.52 14.52 -16.47
N ASN A 70 -6.02 13.91 -17.54
CA ASN A 70 -6.25 12.49 -17.83
C ASN A 70 -5.63 11.56 -16.78
N ILE A 71 -4.41 11.85 -16.30
CA ILE A 71 -3.74 11.09 -15.24
C ILE A 71 -4.53 11.20 -13.92
N LEU A 72 -4.92 12.41 -13.53
CA LEU A 72 -5.70 12.65 -12.31
C LEU A 72 -7.06 11.95 -12.37
N GLN A 73 -7.74 12.03 -13.50
CA GLN A 73 -9.01 11.34 -13.71
C GLN A 73 -8.84 9.81 -13.62
N HIS A 74 -7.75 9.28 -14.17
CA HIS A 74 -7.44 7.86 -14.07
C HIS A 74 -7.23 7.43 -12.61
N GLN A 75 -6.41 8.15 -11.85
CA GLN A 75 -6.17 7.88 -10.42
C GLN A 75 -7.46 7.93 -9.60
N PHE A 76 -8.31 8.93 -9.85
CA PHE A 76 -9.60 9.07 -9.18
C PHE A 76 -10.53 7.89 -9.48
N ASN A 77 -10.59 7.46 -10.75
CA ASN A 77 -11.40 6.32 -11.16
C ASN A 77 -10.91 5.02 -10.49
N GLU A 78 -9.60 4.83 -10.36
CA GLU A 78 -9.02 3.68 -9.67
C GLU A 78 -9.38 3.68 -8.16
N GLU A 79 -9.26 4.83 -7.48
CA GLU A 79 -9.63 4.95 -6.07
C GLU A 79 -11.12 4.64 -5.85
N HIS A 80 -11.98 5.17 -6.72
CA HIS A 80 -13.41 4.92 -6.69
C HIS A 80 -13.74 3.43 -6.87
N ASP A 81 -13.14 2.78 -7.88
CA ASP A 81 -13.36 1.35 -8.14
C ASP A 81 -12.85 0.49 -6.96
N MET A 82 -11.74 0.86 -6.32
CA MET A 82 -11.24 0.22 -5.10
C MET A 82 -12.20 0.41 -3.91
N MET A 83 -12.75 1.61 -3.73
CA MET A 83 -13.75 1.89 -2.69
C MET A 83 -14.98 0.99 -2.88
N LEU A 84 -15.50 0.91 -4.10
CA LEU A 84 -16.63 0.03 -4.45
C LEU A 84 -16.31 -1.44 -4.12
N LYS A 85 -15.13 -1.94 -4.47
CA LYS A 85 -14.69 -3.32 -4.17
C LYS A 85 -14.68 -3.59 -2.65
N ARG A 86 -14.14 -2.67 -1.85
CA ARG A 86 -14.14 -2.80 -0.37
C ARG A 86 -15.55 -2.79 0.21
N MET A 87 -16.44 -1.97 -0.33
CA MET A 87 -17.84 -1.95 0.11
C MET A 87 -18.55 -3.26 -0.27
N GLU A 88 -18.31 -3.76 -1.48
CA GLU A 88 -18.84 -5.05 -1.95
C GLU A 88 -18.44 -6.19 -1.01
N GLU A 89 -17.14 -6.32 -0.73
CA GLU A 89 -16.60 -7.34 0.17
C GLU A 89 -17.18 -7.22 1.58
N LYS A 90 -17.32 -6.00 2.09
CA LYS A 90 -17.91 -5.73 3.40
C LYS A 90 -19.36 -6.16 3.49
N VAL A 91 -20.16 -5.93 2.45
CA VAL A 91 -21.58 -6.30 2.41
C VAL A 91 -21.74 -7.81 2.19
N ASN A 92 -20.89 -8.42 1.37
CA ASN A 92 -21.00 -9.83 1.01
C ASN A 92 -20.47 -10.80 2.07
N ARG A 93 -19.66 -10.32 3.03
CA ARG A 93 -18.89 -11.11 4.01
C ARG A 93 -19.52 -12.45 4.44
N ASP A 94 -20.64 -12.40 5.14
CA ASP A 94 -21.34 -13.60 5.66
C ASP A 94 -22.70 -13.84 4.98
N SER A 95 -22.97 -13.11 3.88
CA SER A 95 -24.25 -13.21 3.20
C SER A 95 -24.29 -14.42 2.27
N LYS A 96 -25.37 -15.20 2.32
CA LYS A 96 -25.60 -16.33 1.39
C LYS A 96 -25.86 -15.88 -0.05
N VAL A 97 -26.19 -14.60 -0.24
CA VAL A 97 -26.42 -13.97 -1.54
C VAL A 97 -25.55 -12.73 -1.61
N GLY A 98 -24.69 -12.65 -2.62
CA GLY A 98 -23.81 -11.49 -2.84
C GLY A 98 -24.46 -10.45 -3.75
N ILE A 99 -24.18 -9.18 -3.48
CA ILE A 99 -24.43 -8.07 -4.40
C ILE A 99 -23.13 -7.71 -5.13
N SER A 100 -23.25 -7.27 -6.38
CA SER A 100 -22.11 -6.82 -7.19
C SER A 100 -22.27 -5.35 -7.55
N TYR A 101 -21.18 -4.58 -7.42
CA TYR A 101 -21.15 -3.18 -7.85
C TYR A 101 -20.46 -2.99 -9.22
N THR A 102 -20.31 -4.06 -10.02
CA THR A 102 -19.63 -4.01 -11.34
C THR A 102 -20.19 -2.97 -12.29
N ASN A 103 -21.50 -2.70 -12.23
CA ASN A 103 -22.15 -1.71 -13.10
C ASN A 103 -21.82 -0.25 -12.74
N TYR A 104 -21.29 -0.01 -11.55
CA TYR A 104 -20.91 1.32 -11.06
C TYR A 104 -19.40 1.58 -11.19
N ARG A 105 -18.63 0.58 -11.63
CA ARG A 105 -17.19 0.73 -11.85
C ARG A 105 -16.93 1.40 -13.19
N THR A 106 -15.95 2.28 -13.23
CA THR A 106 -15.58 2.98 -14.46
C THR A 106 -14.83 2.04 -15.41
N SER A 107 -14.04 1.10 -14.86
CA SER A 107 -13.43 0.03 -15.63
C SER A 107 -14.40 -1.14 -15.84
N SER A 108 -14.93 -1.29 -17.06
CA SER A 108 -15.72 -2.48 -17.44
C SER A 108 -14.88 -3.76 -17.59
N TYR A 109 -13.55 -3.63 -17.66
CA TYR A 109 -12.65 -4.75 -17.57
C TYR A 109 -12.31 -4.97 -16.10
N ASP A 110 -12.99 -5.94 -15.51
CA ASP A 110 -12.55 -6.61 -14.30
C ASP A 110 -11.11 -7.06 -14.60
N ILE A 111 -10.13 -6.36 -14.03
CA ILE A 111 -8.73 -6.68 -14.19
C ILE A 111 -8.47 -7.92 -13.32
N LYS A 112 -9.07 -9.05 -13.71
CA LYS A 112 -8.80 -10.37 -13.15
C LYS A 112 -7.33 -10.78 -13.34
N ASP A 113 -6.55 -10.00 -14.09
CA ASP A 113 -5.13 -10.20 -14.33
C ASP A 113 -4.21 -9.26 -13.54
N LYS A 114 -4.74 -8.32 -12.71
CA LYS A 114 -3.88 -7.47 -11.83
C LYS A 114 -3.82 -7.92 -10.38
N ASP A 115 -4.54 -8.96 -10.00
CA ASP A 115 -4.17 -9.73 -8.80
C ASP A 115 -3.01 -10.70 -9.11
N ASN A 116 -2.54 -10.79 -10.37
CA ASN A 116 -1.41 -11.61 -10.82
C ASN A 116 -0.30 -10.82 -11.55
N ILE A 117 -0.28 -9.49 -11.41
CA ILE A 117 0.92 -8.69 -11.70
C ILE A 117 1.51 -8.33 -10.33
N ASP A 118 2.33 -9.25 -9.85
CA ASP A 118 3.44 -9.01 -8.94
C ASP A 118 3.30 -7.88 -7.88
N HIS A 119 2.21 -7.91 -7.11
CA HIS A 119 2.23 -7.37 -5.75
C HIS A 119 2.93 -8.34 -4.77
N SER A 120 3.56 -9.40 -5.29
CA SER A 120 4.28 -10.43 -4.53
C SER A 120 5.56 -9.91 -3.88
N ASP A 121 6.01 -8.68 -4.17
CA ASP A 121 7.18 -8.10 -3.51
C ASP A 121 6.89 -6.77 -2.80
N SER A 122 5.62 -6.42 -2.51
CA SER A 122 5.28 -5.19 -1.77
C SER A 122 4.57 -5.43 -0.43
N SER A 123 3.71 -6.45 -0.32
CA SER A 123 3.01 -6.71 0.95
C SER A 123 3.92 -7.29 2.05
N ASN A 124 5.09 -7.81 1.66
CA ASN A 124 6.14 -8.31 2.55
C ASN A 124 7.39 -7.41 2.55
N ARG A 125 7.30 -6.18 2.02
CA ARG A 125 8.28 -5.17 2.39
C ARG A 125 8.02 -4.85 3.85
N ASP A 126 8.85 -5.40 4.72
CA ASP A 126 8.96 -4.96 6.10
C ASP A 126 9.18 -3.45 6.10
N PHE A 127 8.09 -2.69 6.21
CA PHE A 127 8.09 -1.22 6.26
C PHE A 127 9.01 -0.72 7.38
N ASP A 128 9.19 -1.57 8.40
CA ASP A 128 10.20 -1.42 9.43
C ASP A 128 11.12 -2.65 9.50
N ARG A 129 12.10 -2.67 8.58
CA ARG A 129 13.14 -3.71 8.56
C ARG A 129 13.93 -3.78 9.87
N PHE A 130 14.06 -2.68 10.61
CA PHE A 130 14.78 -2.66 11.88
C PHE A 130 14.06 -3.46 12.96
N VAL A 131 12.74 -3.31 13.06
CA VAL A 131 11.92 -4.09 13.99
C VAL A 131 11.97 -5.59 13.65
N SER A 132 11.96 -5.95 12.38
CA SER A 132 12.11 -7.36 11.97
C SER A 132 13.47 -7.93 12.34
N ILE A 133 14.56 -7.18 12.13
CA ILE A 133 15.92 -7.59 12.55
C ILE A 133 16.00 -7.81 14.07
N GLU A 134 15.37 -6.94 14.87
CA GLU A 134 15.34 -7.10 16.33
C GLU A 134 14.54 -8.34 16.76
N LYS A 135 13.38 -8.59 16.15
CA LYS A 135 12.57 -9.79 16.39
C LYS A 135 13.31 -11.05 16.01
N GLU A 136 13.99 -11.07 14.85
CA GLU A 136 14.85 -12.16 14.45
C GLU A 136 15.97 -12.39 15.48
N GLN A 137 16.53 -11.31 16.05
CA GLN A 137 17.54 -11.39 17.10
C GLN A 137 17.04 -12.06 18.37
N ALA A 138 15.87 -11.64 18.85
CA ALA A 138 15.20 -12.19 20.01
C ALA A 138 14.79 -13.67 19.81
N SER A 139 14.65 -14.12 18.57
CA SER A 139 14.30 -15.50 18.23
C SER A 139 15.41 -16.53 18.55
N ILE A 140 16.67 -16.12 18.82
CA ILE A 140 17.73 -17.07 19.18
C ILE A 140 17.58 -17.48 20.65
N PRO A 141 17.38 -18.78 20.95
CA PRO A 141 17.29 -19.27 22.32
C PRO A 141 18.59 -19.08 23.12
N ARG A 142 18.51 -19.26 24.44
CA ARG A 142 19.66 -19.07 25.36
C ARG A 142 20.87 -19.97 25.03
N CYS A 143 20.67 -21.08 24.31
CA CYS A 143 21.77 -21.93 23.83
C CYS A 143 22.65 -21.28 22.74
N GLY A 144 22.29 -20.11 22.22
CA GLY A 144 23.19 -19.28 21.40
C GLY A 144 23.11 -19.51 19.89
N TYR A 145 22.33 -20.48 19.43
CA TYR A 145 22.12 -20.77 18.01
C TYR A 145 20.67 -21.21 17.72
N LYS A 146 20.24 -21.05 16.47
CA LYS A 146 18.97 -21.59 15.96
C LYS A 146 19.22 -22.36 14.66
N LYS A 147 18.49 -23.46 14.45
CA LYS A 147 18.47 -24.18 13.17
C LYS A 147 17.37 -23.57 12.31
N VAL A 148 17.67 -23.28 11.05
CA VAL A 148 16.66 -22.81 10.08
C VAL A 148 15.73 -23.98 9.74
N GLU A 149 14.45 -23.71 9.50
CA GLU A 149 13.48 -24.70 9.02
C GLU A 149 14.05 -25.37 7.76
N GLY A 150 14.39 -26.66 7.86
CA GLY A 150 15.18 -27.39 6.84
C GLY A 150 16.49 -28.01 7.35
N GLY A 151 16.90 -27.72 8.60
CA GLY A 151 17.90 -28.50 9.35
C GLY A 151 19.37 -28.36 8.91
N SER A 152 19.64 -27.82 7.72
CA SER A 152 20.98 -27.72 7.13
C SER A 152 21.80 -26.51 7.61
N GLN A 153 21.14 -25.38 7.93
CA GLN A 153 21.81 -24.13 8.29
C GLN A 153 21.62 -23.78 9.78
N ILE A 154 22.74 -23.50 10.45
CA ILE A 154 22.78 -23.03 11.84
C ILE A 154 23.08 -21.54 11.83
N VAL A 155 22.18 -20.74 12.40
CA VAL A 155 22.36 -19.29 12.59
C VAL A 155 22.74 -19.03 14.04
N THR A 156 23.80 -18.26 14.23
CA THR A 156 24.30 -17.89 15.56
C THR A 156 24.20 -16.39 15.78
N LYS A 157 24.42 -15.96 17.03
CA LYS A 157 24.54 -14.53 17.37
C LYS A 157 25.75 -13.85 16.73
N HIS A 158 26.73 -14.63 16.27
CA HIS A 158 28.00 -14.16 15.71
C HIS A 158 28.03 -14.20 14.18
N ASP A 159 26.89 -14.46 13.54
CA ASP A 159 26.79 -14.34 12.09
C ASP A 159 27.09 -12.90 11.65
N MET A 160 27.99 -12.76 10.67
CA MET A 160 28.49 -11.49 10.18
C MET A 160 27.35 -10.61 9.67
N LEU A 161 26.44 -11.15 8.85
CA LEU A 161 25.34 -10.36 8.28
C LEU A 161 24.38 -9.85 9.36
N ARG A 162 24.09 -10.69 10.34
CA ARG A 162 23.22 -10.39 11.47
C ARG A 162 23.85 -9.34 12.39
N SER A 163 25.14 -9.48 12.70
CA SER A 163 25.90 -8.50 13.46
C SER A 163 25.95 -7.16 12.73
N SER A 164 26.18 -7.15 11.41
CA SER A 164 26.26 -5.92 10.62
C SER A 164 24.93 -5.16 10.55
N ARG A 165 23.81 -5.87 10.42
CA ARG A 165 22.46 -5.28 10.50
C ARG A 165 22.17 -4.71 11.88
N LEU A 166 22.47 -5.46 12.94
CA LEU A 166 22.28 -4.99 14.32
C LEU A 166 23.16 -3.77 14.65
N ASN A 167 24.37 -3.71 14.11
CA ASN A 167 25.22 -2.54 14.25
C ASN A 167 24.58 -1.30 13.61
N ALA A 168 23.97 -1.44 12.44
CA ALA A 168 23.24 -0.36 11.80
C ALA A 168 22.07 0.13 12.67
N CYS A 169 21.26 -0.77 13.24
CA CYS A 169 20.20 -0.41 14.20
C CYS A 169 20.76 0.40 15.38
N ARG A 170 21.89 -0.07 15.94
CA ARG A 170 22.50 0.54 17.13
C ARG A 170 23.10 1.92 16.88
N VAL A 171 23.53 2.23 15.65
CA VAL A 171 24.07 3.56 15.31
C VAL A 171 23.01 4.64 15.46
N LEU A 172 21.74 4.34 15.16
CA LEU A 172 20.62 5.27 15.35
C LEU A 172 20.43 5.68 16.83
N GLN A 173 20.91 4.86 17.75
CA GLN A 173 20.81 5.09 19.20
C GLN A 173 22.06 5.78 19.80
N PHE A 174 23.05 6.14 18.96
CA PHE A 174 24.29 6.76 19.45
C PHE A 174 24.06 8.20 19.93
N PRO A 175 24.56 8.58 21.11
CA PRO A 175 24.56 9.97 21.58
C PRO A 175 25.91 10.66 21.35
N PRO A 176 26.00 11.97 21.03
CA PRO A 176 24.97 12.80 20.41
C PRO A 176 24.50 12.16 19.10
N GLY A 177 23.20 12.25 18.81
CA GLY A 177 22.57 11.61 17.64
C GLY A 177 23.41 11.79 16.37
N ILE A 178 23.83 10.68 15.76
CA ILE A 178 24.52 10.73 14.46
C ILE A 178 23.44 10.85 13.40
N SER A 179 23.48 11.90 12.59
CA SER A 179 22.59 12.10 11.44
C SER A 179 22.88 11.02 10.40
N THR A 180 22.12 9.94 10.42
CA THR A 180 22.32 8.76 9.55
C THR A 180 21.50 8.87 8.25
N GLY A 181 20.57 9.83 8.17
CA GLY A 181 19.68 10.03 7.01
C GLY A 181 18.47 9.08 7.04
N ASP A 182 17.75 9.00 5.92
CA ASP A 182 16.67 8.03 5.76
C ASP A 182 17.27 6.64 5.46
N THR A 183 17.16 5.74 6.42
CA THR A 183 17.62 4.35 6.32
C THR A 183 16.48 3.34 6.23
N GLY A 184 15.23 3.81 6.05
CA GLY A 184 14.05 2.93 5.99
C GLY A 184 13.94 2.15 4.68
N GLY A 185 14.38 2.75 3.57
CA GLY A 185 14.20 2.18 2.22
C GLY A 185 15.23 1.12 1.78
N PHE A 186 16.30 0.88 2.54
CA PHE A 186 17.37 -0.05 2.13
C PHE A 186 17.94 -0.89 3.28
N ASP A 187 18.49 -2.08 2.97
CA ASP A 187 19.11 -2.99 3.95
C ASP A 187 20.47 -2.48 4.42
N VAL A 188 20.48 -1.56 5.38
CA VAL A 188 21.71 -0.98 5.91
C VAL A 188 22.52 -2.03 6.66
N LYS A 189 23.77 -2.26 6.23
CA LYS A 189 24.73 -3.16 6.89
C LYS A 189 25.98 -2.38 7.25
N LEU A 190 26.42 -2.53 8.50
CA LEU A 190 27.55 -1.76 9.01
C LEU A 190 28.60 -2.69 9.62
N ASP A 191 29.80 -2.64 9.04
CA ASP A 191 30.92 -3.47 9.47
C ASP A 191 31.32 -3.19 10.92
N ASN A 192 31.72 -4.25 11.63
CA ASN A 192 32.14 -4.16 13.04
C ASN A 192 33.25 -3.11 13.26
N LYS A 193 34.19 -2.97 12.30
CA LYS A 193 35.25 -1.95 12.37
C LYS A 193 34.68 -0.54 12.36
N VAL A 194 33.79 -0.25 11.41
CA VAL A 194 33.14 1.05 11.25
C VAL A 194 32.27 1.37 12.47
N PHE A 195 31.51 0.38 12.96
CA PHE A 195 30.67 0.51 14.14
C PHE A 195 31.49 0.95 15.37
N ASN A 196 32.63 0.30 15.59
CA ASN A 196 33.49 0.61 16.73
C ASN A 196 34.11 2.01 16.64
N ILE A 197 34.50 2.45 15.44
CA ILE A 197 34.99 3.82 15.21
C ILE A 197 33.90 4.83 15.51
N LEU A 198 32.70 4.65 14.95
CA LEU A 198 31.56 5.53 15.18
C LEU A 198 31.17 5.60 16.65
N ARG A 199 31.19 4.45 17.34
CA ARG A 199 30.92 4.36 18.78
C ARG A 199 31.95 5.13 19.59
N ALA A 200 33.24 4.97 19.29
CA ALA A 200 34.32 5.70 19.96
C ALA A 200 34.18 7.21 19.76
N HIS A 201 33.88 7.64 18.53
CA HIS A 201 33.65 9.04 18.20
C HIS A 201 32.43 9.61 18.95
N SER A 202 31.29 8.92 18.92
CA SER A 202 30.07 9.27 19.66
C SER A 202 30.38 9.48 21.16
N HIS A 203 31.06 8.52 21.81
CA HIS A 203 31.44 8.66 23.21
C HIS A 203 32.41 9.83 23.47
N ALA A 204 33.36 10.09 22.57
CA ALA A 204 34.29 11.21 22.70
C ALA A 204 33.56 12.56 22.60
N GLN A 205 32.61 12.69 21.67
CA GLN A 205 31.80 13.90 21.51
C GLN A 205 30.90 14.16 22.73
N ARG A 206 30.31 13.11 23.32
CA ARG A 206 29.55 13.24 24.59
C ARG A 206 30.38 13.81 25.73
N LYS A 207 31.67 13.46 25.80
CA LYS A 207 32.58 13.95 26.85
C LYS A 207 32.95 15.42 26.63
N LYS A 208 33.11 15.85 25.38
CA LYS A 208 33.39 17.24 25.02
C LYS A 208 32.20 18.19 25.25
N GLY A 209 30.98 17.70 25.06
CA GLY A 209 29.75 18.49 25.26
C GLY A 209 29.26 18.63 26.71
N LYS A 210 29.87 17.92 27.67
CA LYS A 210 29.54 18.09 29.10
C LYS A 210 30.40 19.22 29.68
N PRO A 211 29.82 20.30 30.24
CA PRO A 211 30.60 21.32 30.93
C PRO A 211 31.36 20.65 32.08
N SER A 212 32.67 20.84 32.13
CA SER A 212 33.49 20.35 33.25
C SER A 212 32.97 20.97 34.55
N PRO A 213 32.85 20.18 35.64
CA PRO A 213 32.45 20.73 36.92
C PRO A 213 33.50 21.77 37.35
N LYS A 214 33.06 23.01 37.58
CA LYS A 214 33.93 24.09 38.05
C LYS A 214 34.61 23.63 39.36
N PRO A 215 35.92 23.83 39.53
CA PRO A 215 36.59 23.48 40.78
C PRO A 215 35.96 24.26 41.93
N LYS A 216 35.56 23.57 43.00
CA LYS A 216 35.07 24.21 44.21
C LYS A 216 36.22 25.00 44.85
N THR A 217 36.21 26.31 44.65
CA THR A 217 37.06 27.24 45.40
C THR A 217 36.56 27.27 46.85
N HIS A 218 37.36 26.75 47.79
CA HIS A 218 37.13 26.95 49.21
C HIS A 218 37.52 28.39 49.58
N PRO A 219 36.64 29.18 50.22
CA PRO A 219 37.02 30.49 50.74
C PRO A 219 37.94 30.30 51.94
N LYS A 220 39.01 31.09 52.00
CA LYS A 220 39.93 31.19 53.14
C LYS A 220 39.35 32.11 54.20
#